data_AF-A0A0S8FLI3-F1
#
_entry.id   AF-A0A0S8FLI3-F1
#
_cell.length_a   1.000
_cell.length_b   1.000
_cell.length_c   1.000
_cell.angle_alpha   90.00
_cell.angle_beta   90.00
_cell.angle_gamma   90.00
#
_symmetry.space_group_name_H-M   'P 1'
#
loop_
_entity.id
_entity.type
_entity.pdbx_description
1 polymer ?
#
loop_
_entity_poly.entity_id
_entity_poly.type
_entity_poly.pdbx_seq_one_letter_code
_entity_poly.pdbx_strand_id
1 'polypeptide(L)'
;MRPARIVSGGQTGVDRGALDAALESGWPCGGWCPAGRVAEDGRIPARYPLVPTREADSAVRTRRNVEDSDGTLILCPGEPTGGTRLTADVCADQGRPCLVVDAEALSVPEAAELARHFVAQHRIAVLNVAGPRASGWPEARHYARGVVAALIAARSGRDP
;
A
#
# COMPACT_ATOMS: atom_id res chain seq x y z
N MET A 1 -1.52 0.12 17.40
CA MET A 1 -0.77 1.27 16.85
C MET A 1 -1.31 1.56 15.45
N ARG A 2 -1.17 2.79 14.93
CA ARG A 2 -1.50 3.15 13.54
C ARG A 2 -0.28 3.80 12.91
N PRO A 3 -0.03 3.63 11.60
CA PRO A 3 1.08 4.29 10.93
C PRO A 3 0.79 5.79 10.82
N ALA A 4 1.77 6.65 11.08
CA ALA A 4 1.65 8.10 10.92
C ALA A 4 1.42 8.53 9.45
N ARG A 5 1.83 7.70 8.48
CA ARG A 5 1.67 7.98 7.04
C ARG A 5 1.48 6.70 6.23
N ILE A 6 0.63 6.79 5.20
CA ILE A 6 0.50 5.76 4.15
C ILE A 6 1.26 6.19 2.90
N VAL A 7 2.11 5.33 2.35
CA VAL A 7 2.75 5.57 1.05
C VAL A 7 2.40 4.49 0.04
N SER A 8 2.33 4.85 -1.24
CA SER A 8 2.12 3.91 -2.34
C SER A 8 2.55 4.54 -3.68
N GLY A 9 2.58 3.75 -4.76
CA GLY A 9 3.12 4.22 -6.04
C GLY A 9 2.10 4.72 -7.07
N GLY A 10 0.82 4.76 -6.74
CA GLY A 10 -0.23 5.38 -7.55
C GLY A 10 -0.70 4.58 -8.78
N GLN A 11 -0.25 3.33 -8.94
CA GLN A 11 -0.81 2.42 -9.94
C GLN A 11 -2.32 2.21 -9.69
N THR A 12 -3.09 1.78 -10.70
CA THR A 12 -4.46 1.31 -10.45
C THR A 12 -4.48 0.14 -9.46
N GLY A 13 -5.66 -0.28 -9.01
CA GLY A 13 -5.78 -1.39 -8.06
C GLY A 13 -5.36 -0.97 -6.64
N VAL A 14 -4.48 -1.77 -6.02
CA VAL A 14 -4.14 -1.64 -4.59
C VAL A 14 -3.57 -0.26 -4.24
N ASP A 15 -2.63 0.23 -5.05
CA ASP A 15 -1.95 1.49 -4.76
C ASP A 15 -2.94 2.66 -4.62
N ARG A 16 -3.85 2.81 -5.57
CA ARG A 16 -4.91 3.83 -5.50
C ARG A 16 -5.93 3.55 -4.41
N GLY A 17 -6.26 2.29 -4.12
CA GLY A 17 -7.16 1.95 -3.01
C GLY A 17 -6.60 2.45 -1.67
N ALA A 18 -5.31 2.24 -1.42
CA ALA A 18 -4.63 2.72 -0.23
C ALA A 18 -4.60 4.27 -0.14
N LEU A 19 -4.27 4.93 -1.25
CA LEU A 19 -4.25 6.40 -1.31
C LEU A 19 -5.64 7.01 -1.16
N ASP A 20 -6.68 6.39 -1.76
CA ASP A 20 -8.06 6.83 -1.63
C ASP A 20 -8.50 6.80 -0.16
N ALA A 21 -8.26 5.68 0.55
CA ALA A 21 -8.61 5.55 1.96
C ALA A 21 -7.95 6.62 2.84
N ALA A 22 -6.66 6.89 2.60
CA ALA A 22 -5.93 7.90 3.34
C ALA A 22 -6.47 9.32 3.04
N LEU A 23 -6.66 9.67 1.77
CA LEU A 23 -7.17 10.98 1.36
C LEU A 23 -8.58 11.25 1.90
N GLU A 24 -9.48 10.27 1.79
CA GLU A 24 -10.86 10.39 2.28
C GLU A 24 -10.93 10.57 3.80
N SER A 25 -9.96 10.01 4.52
CA SER A 25 -9.86 10.12 5.98
C SER A 25 -9.05 11.33 6.46
N GLY A 26 -8.53 12.15 5.53
CA GLY A 26 -7.58 13.23 5.86
C GLY A 26 -6.26 12.74 6.46
N TRP A 27 -5.93 11.46 6.27
CA TRP A 27 -4.71 10.86 6.79
C TRP A 27 -3.51 11.20 5.90
N PRO A 28 -2.33 11.51 6.47
CA PRO A 28 -1.14 11.80 5.67
C PRO A 28 -0.82 10.66 4.70
N CYS A 29 -0.66 11.00 3.41
CA CYS A 29 -0.25 10.04 2.40
C CYS A 29 0.71 10.60 1.34
N GLY A 30 1.24 9.73 0.49
CA GLY A 30 2.11 10.09 -0.64
C GLY A 30 2.82 8.88 -1.20
N GLY A 31 4.07 9.06 -1.63
CA GLY A 31 4.92 7.99 -2.15
C GLY A 31 5.54 8.36 -3.49
N TRP A 32 6.33 7.41 -4.01
CA TRP A 32 7.05 7.55 -5.27
C TRP A 32 6.25 6.95 -6.42
N CYS A 33 6.11 7.70 -7.51
CA CYS A 33 5.50 7.22 -8.77
C CYS A 33 6.50 7.32 -9.93
N PRO A 34 6.27 6.63 -11.06
CA PRO A 34 7.16 6.73 -12.21
C PRO A 34 7.28 8.17 -12.76
N ALA A 35 8.37 8.47 -13.45
CA ALA A 35 8.50 9.70 -14.22
C ALA A 35 7.29 9.89 -15.15
N GLY A 36 6.81 11.13 -15.27
CA GLY A 36 5.59 11.43 -16.03
C GLY A 36 4.28 10.99 -15.35
N ARG A 37 4.35 10.41 -14.14
CA ARG A 37 3.20 9.89 -13.37
C ARG A 37 2.42 8.83 -14.15
N VAL A 38 3.11 7.86 -14.75
CA VAL A 38 2.46 6.83 -15.59
C VAL A 38 1.85 5.72 -14.73
N ALA A 39 0.64 5.29 -15.11
CA ALA A 39 -0.08 4.11 -14.62
C ALA A 39 -0.74 3.39 -15.81
N GLU A 40 -1.36 2.23 -15.59
CA GLU A 40 -1.93 1.42 -16.68
C GLU A 40 -3.09 2.13 -17.42
N ASP A 41 -3.82 3.01 -16.74
CA ASP A 41 -4.94 3.78 -17.27
C ASP A 41 -4.53 5.20 -17.70
N GLY A 42 -3.22 5.42 -17.88
CA GLY A 42 -2.65 6.70 -18.27
C GLY A 42 -2.05 7.47 -17.10
N ARG A 43 -2.22 8.79 -17.07
CA ARG A 43 -1.54 9.65 -16.09
C ARG A 43 -2.22 9.57 -14.73
N ILE A 44 -1.44 9.30 -13.67
CA ILE A 44 -1.91 9.27 -12.29
C ILE A 44 -2.48 10.65 -11.91
N PRO A 45 -3.75 10.71 -11.45
CA PRO A 45 -4.42 11.96 -11.10
C PRO A 45 -3.62 12.86 -10.14
N ALA A 46 -3.72 14.17 -10.32
CA ALA A 46 -2.98 15.16 -9.53
C ALA A 46 -3.40 15.20 -8.04
N ARG A 47 -4.60 14.69 -7.70
CA ARG A 47 -5.07 14.60 -6.31
C ARG A 47 -4.19 13.71 -5.42
N TYR A 48 -3.44 12.78 -6.01
CA TYR A 48 -2.53 11.92 -5.27
C TYR A 48 -1.20 12.65 -5.03
N PRO A 49 -0.77 12.88 -3.78
CA PRO A 49 0.42 13.65 -3.43
C PRO A 49 1.71 12.82 -3.63
N LEU A 50 1.96 12.41 -4.87
CA LEU A 50 3.08 11.55 -5.26
C LEU A 50 4.24 12.36 -5.84
N VAL A 51 5.45 11.92 -5.53
CA VAL A 51 6.69 12.46 -6.07
C VAL A 51 7.13 11.58 -7.25
N PRO A 52 7.33 12.15 -8.46
CA PRO A 52 7.83 11.38 -9.58
C PRO A 52 9.32 11.03 -9.39
N THR A 53 9.69 9.81 -9.76
CA THR A 53 11.08 9.40 -9.97
C THR A 53 11.65 10.07 -11.23
N ARG A 54 12.97 9.94 -11.46
CA ARG A 54 13.61 10.44 -12.69
C ARG A 54 13.34 9.49 -13.86
N GLU A 55 13.16 8.21 -13.56
CA GLU A 55 13.00 7.11 -14.48
C GLU A 55 11.51 6.73 -14.61
N ALA A 56 11.08 6.32 -15.81
CA ALA A 56 9.73 5.81 -16.05
C ALA A 56 9.56 4.35 -15.60
N ASP A 57 10.66 3.67 -15.26
CA ASP A 57 10.64 2.28 -14.81
C ASP A 57 9.93 2.15 -13.44
N SER A 58 8.90 1.31 -13.41
CA SER A 58 8.15 1.02 -12.19
C SER A 58 8.98 0.28 -11.13
N ALA A 59 10.06 -0.41 -11.49
CA ALA A 59 10.94 -1.01 -10.50
C ALA A 59 11.62 0.04 -9.62
N VAL A 60 11.98 1.20 -10.18
CA VAL A 60 12.63 2.29 -9.44
C VAL A 60 11.69 2.88 -8.39
N ARG A 61 10.43 3.17 -8.76
CA ARG A 61 9.45 3.67 -7.78
C ARG A 61 9.11 2.62 -6.73
N THR A 62 9.06 1.33 -7.10
CA THR A 62 8.80 0.24 -6.13
C THR A 62 9.91 0.20 -5.09
N ARG A 63 11.17 0.22 -5.53
CA ARG A 63 12.32 0.24 -4.65
C ARG A 63 12.31 1.43 -3.70
N ARG A 64 12.09 2.65 -4.21
CA ARG A 64 12.03 3.85 -3.36
C ARG A 64 10.91 3.84 -2.34
N ASN A 65 9.73 3.29 -2.68
CA ASN A 65 8.63 3.18 -1.70
C ASN A 65 8.96 2.19 -0.57
N VAL A 66 9.71 1.11 -0.86
CA VAL A 66 10.19 0.19 0.18
C VAL A 66 11.31 0.85 1.01
N GLU A 67 12.26 1.51 0.36
CA GLU A 67 13.40 2.19 1.01
C GLU A 67 12.94 3.32 1.94
N ASP A 68 11.98 4.14 1.53
CA ASP A 68 11.52 5.32 2.30
C ASP A 68 10.34 4.99 3.25
N SER A 69 10.10 3.71 3.56
CA SER A 69 9.08 3.26 4.50
C SER A 69 9.66 2.37 5.61
N ASP A 70 8.96 2.26 6.74
CA ASP A 70 9.39 1.41 7.86
C ASP A 70 8.96 -0.06 7.69
N GLY A 71 8.00 -0.31 6.79
CA GLY A 71 7.55 -1.64 6.41
C GLY A 71 6.52 -1.58 5.29
N THR A 72 6.32 -2.73 4.65
CA THR A 72 5.40 -2.87 3.51
C THR A 72 4.28 -3.85 3.82
N LEU A 73 3.04 -3.44 3.56
CA LEU A 73 1.85 -4.29 3.50
C LEU A 73 1.55 -4.60 2.03
N ILE A 74 1.63 -5.87 1.67
CA ILE A 74 1.26 -6.37 0.34
C ILE A 74 -0.12 -7.00 0.42
N LEU A 75 -1.05 -6.52 -0.41
CA LEU A 75 -2.41 -7.06 -0.55
C LEU A 75 -2.56 -7.70 -1.93
N CYS A 76 -2.83 -9.00 -1.99
CA CYS A 76 -3.06 -9.70 -3.26
C CYS A 76 -3.93 -10.95 -3.07
N PRO A 77 -4.63 -11.43 -4.11
CA PRO A 77 -5.27 -12.73 -4.08
C PRO A 77 -4.20 -13.81 -4.31
N GLY A 78 -4.06 -14.73 -3.36
CA GLY A 78 -3.05 -15.79 -3.40
C GLY A 78 -1.61 -15.27 -3.39
N GLU A 79 -0.72 -16.04 -4.02
CA GLU A 79 0.72 -15.74 -4.04
C GLU A 79 1.05 -14.45 -4.85
N PRO A 80 1.95 -13.58 -4.35
CA PRO A 80 2.44 -12.44 -5.11
C PRO A 80 3.04 -12.83 -6.47
N THR A 81 2.58 -12.18 -7.53
CA THR A 81 3.12 -12.35 -8.89
C THR A 81 3.51 -11.01 -9.51
N GLY A 82 4.29 -11.04 -10.61
CA GLY A 82 4.68 -9.85 -11.36
C GLY A 82 5.29 -8.74 -10.51
N GLY A 83 4.77 -7.50 -10.66
CA GLY A 83 5.22 -6.34 -9.89
C GLY A 83 4.96 -6.43 -8.37
N THR A 84 3.97 -7.23 -7.95
CA THR A 84 3.71 -7.50 -6.54
C THR A 84 4.82 -8.37 -5.95
N ARG A 85 5.23 -9.43 -6.67
CA ARG A 85 6.38 -10.26 -6.27
C ARG A 85 7.67 -9.45 -6.17
N LEU A 86 7.93 -8.58 -7.15
CA LEU A 86 9.08 -7.66 -7.11
C LEU A 86 9.10 -6.83 -5.82
N THR A 87 7.95 -6.40 -5.31
CA THR A 87 7.89 -5.64 -4.06
C THR A 87 8.30 -6.50 -2.87
N ALA A 88 7.85 -7.75 -2.82
CA ALA A 88 8.25 -8.71 -1.78
C ALA A 88 9.75 -9.01 -1.83
N ASP A 89 10.28 -9.25 -3.04
CA ASP A 89 11.70 -9.52 -3.28
C ASP A 89 12.56 -8.33 -2.81
N VAL A 90 12.17 -7.10 -3.16
CA VAL A 90 12.88 -5.89 -2.71
C VAL A 90 12.83 -5.74 -1.19
N CYS A 91 11.71 -6.06 -0.53
CA CYS A 91 11.64 -6.03 0.94
C CYS A 91 12.61 -7.03 1.56
N ALA A 92 12.68 -8.26 1.01
CA ALA A 92 13.60 -9.30 1.46
C ALA A 92 15.07 -8.87 1.28
N ASP A 93 15.42 -8.38 0.08
CA ASP A 93 16.77 -7.91 -0.25
C ASP A 93 17.25 -6.78 0.68
N GLN A 94 16.32 -5.92 1.12
CA GLN A 94 16.63 -4.77 1.97
C GLN A 94 16.45 -5.05 3.47
N GLY A 95 16.05 -6.26 3.85
CA GLY A 95 15.75 -6.61 5.24
C GLY A 95 14.62 -5.75 5.84
N ARG A 96 13.69 -5.27 5.01
CA ARG A 96 12.55 -4.45 5.45
C ARG A 96 11.39 -5.35 5.91
N PRO A 97 10.71 -5.04 7.04
CA PRO A 97 9.51 -5.74 7.44
C PRO A 97 8.46 -5.75 6.32
N CYS A 98 7.96 -6.94 6.00
CA CYS A 98 6.95 -7.13 4.96
C CYS A 98 5.87 -8.09 5.46
N LEU A 99 4.61 -7.68 5.33
CA LEU A 99 3.44 -8.54 5.57
C LEU A 99 2.73 -8.75 4.23
N VAL A 100 2.58 -10.00 3.82
CA VAL A 100 1.73 -10.38 2.68
C VAL A 100 0.40 -10.87 3.23
N VAL A 101 -0.70 -10.28 2.75
CA VAL A 101 -2.07 -10.65 3.08
C VAL A 101 -2.71 -11.24 1.83
N ASP A 102 -3.18 -12.47 1.97
CA ASP A 102 -3.98 -13.14 0.97
C ASP A 102 -5.46 -12.68 1.06
N ALA A 103 -5.90 -11.97 0.04
CA ALA A 103 -7.25 -11.43 -0.06
C ALA A 103 -8.32 -12.48 -0.40
N GLU A 104 -7.93 -13.67 -0.86
CA GLU A 104 -8.86 -14.80 -1.04
C GLU A 104 -9.18 -15.46 0.30
N ALA A 105 -8.20 -15.46 1.22
CA ALA A 105 -8.33 -16.08 2.52
C ALA A 105 -8.92 -15.15 3.59
N LEU A 106 -8.73 -13.84 3.47
CA LEU A 106 -9.03 -12.88 4.53
C LEU A 106 -10.01 -11.79 4.10
N SER A 107 -11.04 -11.59 4.91
CA SER A 107 -11.93 -10.45 4.79
C SER A 107 -11.21 -9.14 5.14
N VAL A 108 -11.79 -8.01 4.72
CA VAL A 108 -11.25 -6.66 5.02
C VAL A 108 -10.99 -6.45 6.54
N PRO A 109 -11.91 -6.77 7.46
CA PRO A 109 -11.65 -6.62 8.89
C PRO A 109 -10.49 -7.47 9.42
N GLU A 110 -10.36 -8.71 8.96
CA GLU A 110 -9.29 -9.63 9.37
C GLU A 110 -7.93 -9.15 8.88
N ALA A 111 -7.86 -8.78 7.59
CA ALA A 111 -6.66 -8.19 6.99
C ALA A 111 -6.23 -6.90 7.68
N ALA A 112 -7.18 -6.03 8.03
CA ALA A 112 -6.90 -4.81 8.77
C ALA A 112 -6.35 -5.09 10.18
N GLU A 113 -6.81 -6.16 10.82
CA GLU A 113 -6.31 -6.53 12.14
C GLU A 113 -4.91 -7.15 12.10
N LEU A 114 -4.62 -7.99 11.11
CA LEU A 114 -3.25 -8.44 10.85
C LEU A 114 -2.33 -7.27 10.54
N ALA A 115 -2.77 -6.31 9.72
CA ALA A 115 -2.01 -5.10 9.43
C ALA A 115 -1.75 -4.26 10.69
N ARG A 116 -2.72 -4.16 11.61
CA ARG A 116 -2.53 -3.47 12.90
C ARG A 116 -1.50 -4.16 13.79
N HIS A 117 -1.55 -5.49 13.88
CA HIS A 117 -0.56 -6.26 14.62
C HIS A 117 0.84 -6.07 14.01
N PHE A 118 0.96 -6.15 12.70
CA PHE A 118 2.21 -5.91 11.98
C PHE A 118 2.78 -4.52 12.23
N VAL A 119 1.96 -3.47 12.09
CA VAL A 119 2.37 -2.08 12.37
C VAL A 119 2.83 -1.92 13.82
N ALA A 120 2.12 -2.50 14.78
CA ALA A 120 2.48 -2.41 16.20
C ALA A 120 3.78 -3.17 16.52
N GLN A 121 3.90 -4.41 16.02
CA GLN A 121 5.05 -5.28 16.25
C GLN A 121 6.35 -4.65 15.74
N HIS A 122 6.31 -4.05 14.55
CA HIS A 122 7.48 -3.46 13.91
C HIS A 122 7.61 -1.94 14.13
N ARG A 123 6.70 -1.32 14.89
CA ARG A 123 6.63 0.13 15.14
C ARG A 123 6.66 0.98 13.86
N ILE A 124 5.90 0.55 12.86
CA ILE A 124 5.87 1.16 11.52
C ILE A 124 5.20 2.53 11.60
N ALA A 125 5.95 3.61 11.34
CA ALA A 125 5.41 4.97 11.28
C ALA A 125 5.02 5.34 9.83
N VAL A 126 5.81 4.94 8.85
CA VAL A 126 5.50 5.07 7.41
C VAL A 126 5.24 3.68 6.85
N LEU A 127 3.97 3.41 6.50
CA LEU A 127 3.57 2.12 5.91
C LEU A 127 3.45 2.25 4.40
N ASN A 128 4.24 1.49 3.66
CA ASN A 128 4.05 1.29 2.24
C ASN A 128 2.92 0.25 2.01
N VAL A 129 2.00 0.53 1.09
CA VAL A 129 0.94 -0.41 0.69
C VAL A 129 1.07 -0.67 -0.80
N ALA A 130 1.19 -1.95 -1.16
CA ALA A 130 1.43 -2.40 -2.53
C ALA A 130 0.59 -3.62 -2.89
N GLY A 131 0.39 -3.84 -4.19
CA GLY A 131 -0.35 -4.98 -4.70
C GLY A 131 -0.59 -4.91 -6.20
N PRO A 132 -1.41 -5.83 -6.75
CA PRO A 132 -1.71 -5.86 -8.16
C PRO A 132 -2.41 -4.60 -8.65
N ARG A 133 -2.13 -4.28 -9.92
CA ARG A 133 -2.89 -3.29 -10.70
C ARG A 133 -4.29 -3.82 -11.01
N ALA A 134 -5.23 -2.93 -11.35
CA ALA A 134 -6.64 -3.32 -11.55
C ALA A 134 -6.83 -4.35 -12.67
N SER A 135 -6.00 -4.32 -13.72
CA SER A 135 -6.03 -5.34 -14.77
C SER A 135 -5.65 -6.74 -14.27
N GLY A 136 -4.90 -6.85 -13.17
CA GLY A 136 -4.47 -8.11 -12.57
C GLY A 136 -5.39 -8.59 -11.46
N TRP A 137 -6.12 -7.66 -10.84
CA TRP A 137 -7.15 -7.95 -9.84
C TRP A 137 -8.18 -6.79 -9.80
N PRO A 138 -9.37 -6.93 -10.42
CA PRO A 138 -10.35 -5.85 -10.52
C PRO A 138 -10.82 -5.29 -9.18
N GLU A 139 -10.94 -6.14 -8.15
CA GLU A 139 -11.42 -5.78 -6.81
C GLU A 139 -10.33 -5.13 -5.95
N ALA A 140 -9.08 -5.13 -6.40
CA ALA A 140 -7.90 -4.66 -5.67
C ALA A 140 -8.09 -3.29 -5.02
N ARG A 141 -8.67 -2.35 -5.78
CA ARG A 141 -8.90 -0.98 -5.30
C ARG A 141 -9.90 -0.94 -4.15
N HIS A 142 -10.99 -1.68 -4.27
CA HIS A 142 -12.04 -1.72 -3.24
C HIS A 142 -11.51 -2.39 -1.96
N TYR A 143 -10.85 -3.54 -2.11
CA TYR A 143 -10.29 -4.29 -1.00
C TYR A 143 -9.23 -3.47 -0.24
N ALA A 144 -8.24 -2.93 -0.96
CA ALA A 144 -7.17 -2.13 -0.35
C ALA A 144 -7.71 -0.87 0.35
N ARG A 145 -8.70 -0.20 -0.26
CA ARG A 145 -9.36 0.94 0.37
C ARG A 145 -10.03 0.54 1.70
N GLY A 146 -10.75 -0.58 1.71
CA GLY A 146 -11.40 -1.10 2.92
C GLY A 146 -10.38 -1.42 4.02
N VAL A 147 -9.32 -2.17 3.69
CA VAL A 147 -8.29 -2.57 4.65
C VAL A 147 -7.58 -1.35 5.23
N VAL A 148 -7.15 -0.41 4.40
CA VAL A 148 -6.43 0.78 4.85
C VAL A 148 -7.33 1.72 5.64
N ALA A 149 -8.58 1.92 5.23
CA ALA A 149 -9.54 2.72 5.98
C ALA A 149 -9.80 2.12 7.38
N ALA A 150 -10.01 0.80 7.44
CA ALA A 150 -10.18 0.10 8.71
C ALA A 150 -8.92 0.20 9.58
N LEU A 151 -7.72 0.05 9.01
CA LEU A 151 -6.43 0.16 9.70
C LEU A 151 -6.23 1.53 10.37
N ILE A 152 -6.51 2.63 9.66
CA ILE A 152 -6.26 4.00 10.13
C ILE A 152 -7.41 4.60 10.95
N ALA A 153 -8.61 4.02 10.85
CA ALA A 153 -9.75 4.42 11.67
C ALA A 153 -9.39 4.44 13.16
N ALA A 154 -9.94 5.42 13.89
CA ALA A 154 -9.84 5.40 15.34
C ALA A 154 -10.49 4.11 15.85
N ARG A 155 -9.87 3.44 16.82
CA ARG A 155 -10.64 2.48 17.62
C ARG A 155 -11.72 3.33 18.29
N SER A 156 -12.98 3.08 17.97
CA SER A 156 -14.07 3.53 18.82
C SER A 156 -13.85 2.88 20.17
N GLY A 157 -13.15 3.59 21.05
CA GLY A 157 -13.05 3.25 22.46
C GLY A 157 -14.43 3.43 23.05
N ARG A 158 -15.18 2.35 23.15
CA ARG A 158 -15.81 2.03 24.43
C ARG A 158 -14.68 1.45 25.28
N ASP A 159 -13.99 2.33 25.99
CA ASP A 159 -13.36 1.94 27.25
C ASP A 159 -14.41 2.21 28.35
N PRO A 160 -14.52 1.33 29.35
CA PRO A 160 -15.52 1.42 30.43
C PRO A 160 -15.36 2.67 31.30
#